data_AF-A0A7V5ZDZ4-F1
#
_entry.id   AF-A0A7V5ZDZ4-F1
#
_cell.length_a   1.000
_cell.length_b   1.000
_cell.length_c   1.000
_cell.angle_alpha   90.00
_cell.angle_beta   90.00
_cell.angle_gamma   90.00
#
_symmetry.space_group_name_H-M   'P 1'
#
loop_
_entity.id
_entity.type
_entity.pdbx_description
1 polymer ?
#
loop_
_entity_poly.entity_id
_entity_poly.type
_entity_poly.pdbx_seq_one_letter_code
_entity_poly.pdbx_strand_id
1 'polypeptide(L)'
;MPLCEPVPRVLKEKVGEEQIRVSAYTDIGVDGLFGIRWLVVTNDCVQVYSPPPGWVPPVMGNGLNAPVEPPDVRCDIDLPLDCISDANTESLVGCGALMVTQEGKPLELLRFSNARAAVFAEVARYLSAVAKNEPPPEPEEMKPTHCPRCGFRLPGDTQVCPRCSRSGRVVWRLLGFAKPYTWQIVLSGVLMLLGTAIELAPPYLTKILVDSVLVPRQNLHLLVVILSVLALSRLLGVVLSIWRGRLSAWLGARLVFEVRARLFQHLQWLSLSFYDKRHTGAIMSRITQDTGALYDFLVDGVSSLIVNLLLLIGITVVLFWMNWKLAALILLPTPVVVLVTMWFWRTVRRVFHQFWHRWSRLSATLNSTLSGIRVVKAFAKEGEEIERFQRRNRDLMQSGMQAEMMWATFFPMLNLLTSLGFFLVWAFGGYGVVKGEVQLGTLVAFLGYLGMFYGPLQILTRVSQWLTRTFTAAERVFEILDTQPDVKDAEDAIPLP
;
A
#
# COMPACT_ATOMS: atom_id res chain seq x y z
N MET A 1 28.08 19.79 -0.92
CA MET A 1 28.02 21.15 -0.35
C MET A 1 27.78 20.98 1.14
N PRO A 2 28.63 21.50 2.03
CA PRO A 2 28.51 21.19 3.46
C PRO A 2 27.13 21.63 4.00
N LEU A 3 26.67 20.98 5.08
CA LEU A 3 25.36 21.21 5.66
C LEU A 3 25.24 22.67 6.14
N CYS A 4 24.55 23.50 5.37
CA CYS A 4 24.37 24.92 5.64
C CYS A 4 22.88 25.25 5.75
N GLU A 5 22.31 25.04 6.94
CA GLU A 5 20.97 25.52 7.24
C GLU A 5 20.94 27.04 7.40
N PRO A 6 19.80 27.70 7.14
CA PRO A 6 19.67 29.15 7.24
C PRO A 6 19.98 29.65 8.66
N VAL A 7 20.81 30.68 8.73
CA VAL A 7 21.30 31.31 9.97
C VAL A 7 20.87 32.80 9.97
N PRO A 8 20.52 33.40 11.14
CA PRO A 8 20.13 34.81 11.22
C PRO A 8 21.20 35.76 10.68
N ARG A 9 20.80 36.91 10.11
CA ARG A 9 21.74 37.89 9.54
C ARG A 9 22.72 38.43 10.57
N VAL A 10 22.24 38.71 11.78
CA VAL A 10 23.06 39.16 12.92
C VAL A 10 24.21 38.20 13.20
N LEU A 11 23.99 36.90 13.01
CA LEU A 11 25.00 35.87 13.24
C LEU A 11 25.96 35.75 12.04
N LYS A 12 25.47 35.93 10.81
CA LYS A 12 26.32 36.04 9.62
C LYS A 12 27.26 37.25 9.67
N GLU A 13 26.79 38.39 10.20
CA GLU A 13 27.60 39.59 10.38
C GLU A 13 28.66 39.42 11.47
N LYS A 14 28.35 38.68 12.55
CA LYS A 14 29.28 38.40 13.65
C LYS A 14 30.40 37.41 13.29
N VAL A 15 30.10 36.37 12.51
CA VAL A 15 31.06 35.29 12.19
C VAL A 15 31.71 35.48 10.80
N GLY A 16 31.06 36.21 9.89
CA GLY A 16 31.48 36.33 8.49
C GLY A 16 30.97 35.17 7.65
N GLU A 17 30.16 35.48 6.63
CA GLU A 17 29.46 34.47 5.81
C GLU A 17 30.40 33.49 5.09
N GLU A 18 31.60 33.92 4.72
CA GLU A 18 32.61 33.10 4.05
C GLU A 18 33.36 32.13 4.98
N GLN A 19 33.28 32.34 6.29
CA GLN A 19 33.97 31.50 7.29
C GLN A 19 33.13 30.31 7.75
N ILE A 20 31.82 30.32 7.47
CA ILE A 20 30.89 29.27 7.91
C ILE A 20 31.02 28.05 7.01
N ARG A 21 31.51 26.94 7.58
CA ARG A 21 31.58 25.65 6.89
C ARG A 21 30.34 24.81 7.12
N VAL A 22 29.86 24.73 8.36
CA VAL A 22 28.63 24.02 8.71
C VAL A 22 27.76 24.91 9.57
N SER A 23 26.46 24.94 9.28
CA SER A 23 25.47 25.62 10.12
C SER A 23 24.23 24.76 10.30
N ALA A 24 23.79 24.65 11.55
CA ALA A 24 22.58 23.93 11.92
C ALA A 24 21.87 24.64 13.08
N TYR A 25 20.54 24.54 13.15
CA TYR A 25 19.80 25.03 14.32
C TYR A 25 19.15 23.89 15.11
N THR A 26 19.01 24.05 16.41
CA THR A 26 18.25 23.12 17.27
C THR A 26 16.86 23.67 17.60
N ASP A 27 15.96 22.78 17.97
CA ASP A 27 14.61 23.03 18.47
C ASP A 27 14.47 22.83 19.99
N ILE A 28 15.59 22.64 20.71
CA ILE A 28 15.64 22.62 22.18
C ILE A 28 16.55 23.75 22.69
N GLY A 29 16.01 24.56 23.61
CA GLY A 29 16.69 25.67 24.28
C GLY A 29 17.62 25.25 25.41
N VAL A 30 18.29 26.24 26.01
CA VAL A 30 19.24 26.04 27.14
C VAL A 30 18.54 25.49 28.40
N ASP A 31 17.27 25.82 28.56
CA ASP A 31 16.39 25.39 29.64
C ASP A 31 15.77 23.99 29.43
N GLY A 32 16.06 23.33 28.31
CA GLY A 32 15.49 22.04 27.95
C GLY A 32 14.04 22.12 27.45
N LEU A 33 13.49 23.32 27.27
CA LEU A 33 12.20 23.55 26.64
C LEU A 33 12.36 23.75 25.12
N PHE A 34 11.25 23.77 24.39
CA PHE A 34 11.29 24.08 22.96
C PHE A 34 11.80 25.51 22.74
N GLY A 35 12.90 25.64 22.03
CA GLY A 35 13.61 26.90 21.80
C GLY A 35 14.60 26.74 20.65
N ILE A 36 15.16 27.85 20.16
CA ILE A 36 16.11 27.81 19.04
C ILE A 36 17.51 28.15 19.57
N ARG A 37 18.50 27.35 19.17
CA ARG A 37 19.93 27.69 19.28
C ARG A 37 20.59 27.38 17.93
N TRP A 38 21.66 28.08 17.59
CA TRP A 38 22.40 27.89 16.34
C TRP A 38 23.78 27.32 16.65
N LEU A 39 24.17 26.30 15.90
CA LEU A 39 25.52 25.77 15.87
C LEU A 39 26.19 26.18 14.57
N VAL A 40 27.39 26.72 14.69
CA VAL A 40 28.23 27.15 13.59
C VAL A 40 29.60 26.52 13.74
N VAL A 41 30.10 25.95 12.65
CA VAL A 41 31.47 25.44 12.57
C VAL A 41 32.21 26.28 11.54
N THR A 42 33.29 26.94 11.98
CA THR A 42 34.21 27.68 11.11
C THR A 42 35.44 26.82 10.81
N ASN A 43 36.49 27.40 10.20
CA ASN A 43 37.75 26.67 10.00
C ASN A 43 38.53 26.46 11.31
N ASP A 44 38.27 27.28 12.33
CA ASP A 44 39.11 27.35 13.54
C ASP A 44 38.35 26.98 14.82
N CYS A 45 37.02 27.14 14.87
CA CYS A 45 36.22 26.87 16.07
C CYS A 45 34.80 26.35 15.80
N VAL A 46 34.21 25.76 16.84
CA VAL A 46 32.79 25.38 16.94
C VAL A 46 32.12 26.31 17.93
N GLN A 47 31.07 27.00 17.48
CA GLN A 47 30.35 27.98 18.27
C GLN A 47 28.87 27.64 18.38
N VAL A 48 28.31 27.82 19.59
CA VAL A 48 26.88 27.64 19.85
C VAL A 48 26.29 28.97 20.33
N TYR A 49 25.28 29.46 19.62
CA TYR A 49 24.62 30.72 19.86
C TYR A 49 23.18 30.54 20.33
N SER A 50 22.78 31.32 21.33
CA SER A 50 21.40 31.40 21.80
C SER A 50 20.80 32.80 21.58
N PRO A 51 19.48 32.89 21.39
CA PRO A 51 18.78 34.16 21.38
C PRO A 51 18.82 34.83 22.77
N PRO A 52 18.47 36.13 22.86
CA PRO A 52 18.49 36.85 24.13
C PRO A 52 17.46 36.27 25.11
N PRO A 53 17.69 36.36 26.44
CA PRO A 53 16.76 35.83 27.43
C PRO A 53 15.36 36.42 27.27
N GLY A 54 14.34 35.56 27.24
CA GLY A 54 12.93 35.97 27.08
C GLY A 54 12.48 36.17 25.62
N TRP A 55 13.37 36.03 24.64
CA TRP A 55 13.00 35.99 23.23
C TRP A 55 12.48 34.60 22.88
N VAL A 56 11.23 34.52 22.43
CA VAL A 56 10.60 33.29 21.95
C VAL A 56 10.23 33.50 20.48
N PRO A 57 10.60 32.59 19.58
CA PRO A 57 10.21 32.71 18.18
C PRO A 57 8.67 32.71 18.08
N PRO A 58 8.06 33.60 17.27
CA PRO A 58 6.62 33.57 17.05
C PRO A 58 6.25 32.26 16.35
N VAL A 59 5.63 31.35 17.10
CA VAL A 59 4.97 30.09 16.72
C VAL A 59 5.42 29.45 15.40
N MET A 60 6.00 28.24 15.46
CA MET A 60 6.13 27.33 14.30
C MET A 60 4.74 26.84 13.85
N GLY A 61 3.95 27.72 13.25
CA GLY A 61 2.64 27.45 12.67
C GLY A 61 2.70 27.60 11.16
N ASN A 62 2.10 26.65 10.44
CA ASN A 62 1.99 26.64 8.98
C ASN A 62 1.52 27.99 8.41
N GLY A 63 2.42 28.76 7.79
CA GLY A 63 2.03 29.93 7.00
C GLY A 63 3.11 31.01 6.97
N LEU A 64 3.60 31.31 5.77
CA LEU A 64 4.55 32.36 5.44
C LEU A 64 4.32 33.65 6.25
N ASN A 65 5.19 33.91 7.21
CA ASN A 65 5.56 35.26 7.65
C ASN A 65 7.08 35.23 7.86
N ALA A 66 7.77 36.29 7.43
CA ALA A 66 9.23 36.40 7.45
C ALA A 66 9.82 35.94 8.80
N PRO A 67 11.01 35.29 8.81
CA PRO A 67 11.64 34.94 10.07
C PRO A 67 11.87 36.24 10.84
N VAL A 68 11.15 36.43 11.94
CA VAL A 68 11.48 37.48 12.91
C VAL A 68 12.83 37.05 13.46
N GLU A 69 13.89 37.65 12.96
CA GLU A 69 15.25 37.37 13.41
C GLU A 69 15.43 37.95 14.82
N PRO A 70 16.20 37.27 15.70
CA PRO A 70 16.47 37.80 17.02
C PRO A 70 17.25 39.13 16.90
N PRO A 71 16.99 40.12 17.79
CA PRO A 71 17.66 41.42 17.75
C PRO A 71 19.16 41.33 18.07
N ASP A 72 19.56 40.31 18.85
CA ASP A 72 20.95 39.99 19.13
C ASP A 72 21.10 38.48 19.38
N VAL A 73 22.32 37.96 19.27
CA VAL A 73 22.67 36.56 19.59
C VAL A 73 23.85 36.51 20.55
N ARG A 74 23.74 35.67 21.57
CA ARG A 74 24.79 35.43 22.57
C ARG A 74 25.53 34.15 22.25
N CYS A 75 26.86 34.19 22.25
CA CYS A 75 27.69 32.98 22.17
C CYS A 75 27.70 32.32 23.56
N ASP A 76 27.19 31.10 23.65
CA ASP A 76 27.21 30.32 24.89
C ASP A 76 28.46 29.45 24.99
N ILE A 77 28.90 28.90 23.85
CA ILE A 77 30.04 27.99 23.75
C ILE A 77 30.88 28.45 22.57
N ASP A 78 32.18 28.62 22.80
CA ASP A 78 33.18 28.91 21.77
C ASP A 78 34.36 27.96 22.02
N LEU A 79 34.50 26.96 21.15
CA LEU A 79 35.43 25.85 21.34
C LEU A 79 36.37 25.75 20.13
N PRO A 80 37.69 25.90 20.28
CA PRO A 80 38.64 25.68 19.19
C PRO A 80 38.56 24.23 18.67
N LEU A 81 38.63 24.05 17.36
CA LEU A 81 38.57 22.72 16.73
C LEU A 81 39.72 21.82 17.19
N ASP A 82 40.90 22.39 17.46
CA ASP A 82 42.09 21.68 17.96
C ASP A 82 41.87 21.00 19.32
N CYS A 83 40.90 21.46 20.11
CA CYS A 83 40.58 20.90 21.42
C CYS A 83 39.63 19.69 21.33
N ILE A 84 39.10 19.38 20.16
CA ILE A 84 38.13 18.32 19.93
C ILE A 84 38.85 17.05 19.49
N SER A 85 38.69 15.97 20.26
CA SER A 85 39.26 14.65 19.93
C SER A 85 38.26 13.72 19.22
N ASP A 86 36.98 13.82 19.54
CA ASP A 86 35.91 13.07 18.88
C ASP A 86 34.56 13.78 19.08
N ALA A 87 33.58 13.48 18.23
CA ALA A 87 32.22 14.00 18.35
C ALA A 87 31.20 12.90 18.05
N ASN A 88 30.16 12.81 18.87
CA ASN A 88 29.08 11.84 18.71
C ASN A 88 27.73 12.43 19.16
N THR A 89 26.65 11.71 18.85
CA THR A 89 25.31 12.04 19.35
C THR A 89 24.85 11.00 20.35
N GLU A 90 24.39 11.42 21.51
CA GLU A 90 23.82 10.53 22.51
C GLU A 90 22.28 10.59 22.47
N SER A 91 21.62 9.43 22.44
CA SER A 91 20.16 9.34 22.45
C SER A 91 19.64 9.39 23.89
N LEU A 92 18.83 10.39 24.19
CA LEU A 92 18.18 10.58 25.50
C LEU A 92 16.69 10.23 25.41
N VAL A 93 16.00 10.22 26.56
CA VAL A 93 14.55 9.98 26.59
C VAL A 93 13.81 11.19 25.99
N GLY A 94 13.38 11.06 24.73
CA GLY A 94 12.57 12.05 24.02
C GLY A 94 13.36 13.15 23.28
N CYS A 95 14.69 13.13 23.37
CA CYS A 95 15.59 14.07 22.68
C CYS A 95 16.95 13.40 22.42
N GLY A 96 17.87 14.08 21.74
CA GLY A 96 19.27 13.72 21.66
C GLY A 96 20.18 14.88 22.08
N ALA A 97 21.44 14.57 22.36
CA ALA A 97 22.46 15.55 22.69
C ALA A 97 23.66 15.41 21.74
N LEU A 98 24.22 16.53 21.29
CA LEU A 98 25.47 16.57 20.56
C LEU A 98 26.61 16.69 21.58
N MET A 99 27.45 15.66 21.63
CA MET A 99 28.53 15.52 22.59
C MET A 99 29.87 15.58 21.86
N VAL A 100 30.83 16.25 22.48
CA VAL A 100 32.18 16.41 21.96
C VAL A 100 33.18 16.05 23.04
N THR A 101 34.25 15.35 22.70
CA THR A 101 35.26 14.92 23.67
C THR A 101 36.43 15.90 23.69
N GLN A 102 36.59 16.62 24.80
CA GLN A 102 37.70 17.55 25.04
C GLN A 102 38.59 16.98 26.17
N GLU A 103 39.89 16.81 25.91
CA GLU A 103 40.86 16.28 26.89
C GLU A 103 40.39 14.96 27.58
N GLY A 104 39.70 14.09 26.82
CA GLY A 104 39.16 12.83 27.34
C GLY A 104 37.88 12.94 28.18
N LYS A 105 37.28 14.13 28.31
CA LYS A 105 35.99 14.35 28.98
C LYS A 105 34.89 14.68 27.96
N PRO A 106 33.68 14.11 28.11
CA PRO A 106 32.55 14.46 27.26
C PRO A 106 31.99 15.84 27.68
N LEU A 107 31.85 16.72 26.70
CA LEU A 107 31.23 18.04 26.82
C LEU A 107 29.96 18.08 25.97
N GLU A 108 28.83 18.44 26.58
CA GLU A 108 27.56 18.63 25.88
C GLU A 108 27.54 20.01 25.20
N LEU A 109 27.42 20.05 23.87
CA LEU A 109 27.29 21.31 23.14
C LEU A 109 25.84 21.82 23.15
N LEU A 110 24.90 20.94 22.82
CA LEU A 110 23.47 21.26 22.73
C LEU A 110 22.61 20.00 22.73
N ARG A 111 21.31 20.18 22.99
CA ARG A 111 20.26 19.17 22.82
C ARG A 111 19.44 19.47 21.59
N PHE A 112 18.78 18.45 21.05
CA PHE A 112 17.88 18.53 19.89
C PHE A 112 16.77 17.49 19.99
N SER A 113 15.61 17.73 19.37
CA SER A 113 14.53 16.74 19.36
C SER A 113 14.84 15.58 18.42
N ASN A 114 14.14 14.46 18.58
CA ASN A 114 14.26 13.31 17.67
C ASN A 114 13.95 13.67 16.20
N ALA A 115 13.22 14.76 15.94
CA ALA A 115 12.97 15.22 14.57
C ALA A 115 14.24 15.79 13.89
N ARG A 116 15.22 16.23 14.68
CA ARG A 116 16.48 16.84 14.24
C ARG A 116 17.67 15.87 14.32
N ALA A 117 17.45 14.62 14.75
CA ALA A 117 18.52 13.64 15.01
C ALA A 117 19.42 13.38 13.79
N ALA A 118 18.83 13.29 12.59
CA ALA A 118 19.61 13.06 11.37
C ALA A 118 20.61 14.20 11.08
N VAL A 119 20.17 15.45 11.30
CA VAL A 119 21.00 16.64 11.06
C VAL A 119 22.18 16.67 12.02
N PHE A 120 21.92 16.47 13.31
CA PHE A 120 22.99 16.49 14.31
C PHE A 120 23.91 15.26 14.26
N ALA A 121 23.44 14.13 13.75
CA ALA A 121 24.32 12.99 13.46
C ALA A 121 25.30 13.31 12.30
N GLU A 122 24.88 14.11 11.31
CA GLU A 122 25.76 14.59 10.24
C GLU A 122 26.76 15.62 10.75
N VAL A 123 26.33 16.56 11.59
CA VAL A 123 27.22 17.51 12.28
C VAL A 123 28.26 16.77 13.13
N ALA A 124 27.85 15.77 13.92
CA ALA A 124 28.77 14.98 14.73
C ALA A 124 29.81 14.24 13.87
N ARG A 125 29.38 13.62 12.76
CA ARG A 125 30.30 12.97 11.81
C ARG A 125 31.29 13.96 11.20
N TYR A 126 30.83 15.15 10.81
CA TYR A 126 31.70 16.20 10.29
C TYR A 126 32.75 16.62 11.32
N LEU A 127 32.33 16.88 12.57
CA LEU A 127 33.24 17.26 13.64
C LEU A 127 34.25 16.15 13.98
N SER A 128 33.82 14.90 14.00
CA SER A 128 34.70 13.74 14.23
C SER A 128 35.72 13.57 13.10
N ALA A 129 35.31 13.76 11.84
CA ALA A 129 36.21 13.69 10.69
C ALA A 129 37.27 14.81 10.71
N VAL A 130 36.85 16.05 10.99
CA VAL A 130 37.77 17.19 11.13
C VAL A 130 38.75 16.97 12.29
N ALA A 131 38.29 16.49 13.44
CA ALA A 131 39.13 16.18 14.60
C ALA A 131 40.18 15.08 14.30
N LYS A 132 39.85 14.12 13.44
CA LYS A 132 40.72 13.00 13.07
C LYS A 132 41.59 13.26 11.83
N ASN A 133 41.54 14.47 11.25
CA ASN A 133 42.16 14.79 9.96
C ASN A 133 41.73 13.87 8.80
N GLU A 134 40.48 13.39 8.85
CA GLU A 134 39.86 12.62 7.78
C GLU A 134 39.08 13.55 6.83
N PRO A 135 38.99 13.22 5.53
CA PRO A 135 38.14 14.00 4.62
C PRO A 135 36.69 13.99 5.12
N PRO A 136 36.02 15.15 5.22
CA PRO A 136 34.67 15.21 5.74
C PRO A 136 33.73 14.36 4.85
N PRO A 137 32.82 13.59 5.45
CA PRO A 137 31.91 12.74 4.70
C PRO A 137 31.06 13.57 3.74
N GLU A 138 30.78 13.02 2.55
CA GLU A 138 29.86 13.68 1.62
C GLU A 138 28.49 13.89 2.30
N PRO A 139 27.87 15.06 2.11
CA PRO A 139 26.59 15.36 2.73
C PRO A 139 25.56 14.34 2.26
N GLU A 140 24.87 13.73 3.21
CA GLU A 140 23.87 12.73 2.88
C GLU A 140 22.65 13.46 2.31
N GLU A 141 22.31 13.24 1.03
CA GLU A 141 21.15 13.90 0.42
C GLU A 141 19.90 13.70 1.30
N MET A 142 19.39 14.80 1.87
CA MET A 142 18.17 14.78 2.68
C MET A 142 17.03 14.25 1.81
N LYS A 143 16.57 13.05 2.16
CA LYS A 143 15.50 12.36 1.43
C LYS A 143 14.24 13.25 1.44
N PRO A 144 13.63 13.52 0.28
CA PRO A 144 12.49 14.41 0.21
C PRO A 144 11.32 13.83 1.03
N THR A 145 10.82 14.59 2.00
CA THR A 145 9.66 14.19 2.83
C THR A 145 8.34 14.23 2.05
N HIS A 146 8.34 14.89 0.88
CA HIS A 146 7.21 15.05 0.00
C HIS A 146 7.59 14.61 -1.42
N CYS A 147 6.66 13.95 -2.11
CA CYS A 147 6.88 13.54 -3.49
C CYS A 147 7.08 14.78 -4.39
N PRO A 148 8.18 14.89 -5.16
CA PRO A 148 8.45 16.05 -6.02
C PRO A 148 7.42 16.21 -7.14
N ARG A 149 6.65 15.16 -7.45
CA ARG A 149 5.68 15.14 -8.56
C ARG A 149 4.26 15.51 -8.15
N CYS A 150 3.84 15.18 -6.92
CA CYS A 150 2.45 15.40 -6.48
C CYS A 150 2.32 16.03 -5.09
N GLY A 151 3.41 16.34 -4.41
CA GLY A 151 3.41 16.92 -3.08
C GLY A 151 2.90 15.99 -1.98
N PHE A 152 2.64 14.70 -2.26
CA PHE A 152 2.19 13.74 -1.25
C PHE A 152 3.30 13.45 -0.26
N ARG A 153 3.04 13.58 1.05
CA ARG A 153 4.00 13.23 2.11
C ARG A 153 4.35 11.75 2.03
N LEU A 154 5.62 11.44 1.82
CA LEU A 154 6.09 10.06 1.75
C LEU A 154 6.09 9.44 3.15
N PRO A 155 5.63 8.18 3.31
CA PRO A 155 5.83 7.44 4.56
C PRO A 155 7.32 7.34 4.86
N GLY A 156 7.72 7.51 6.12
CA GLY A 156 9.13 7.66 6.54
C GLY A 156 10.08 6.54 6.06
N ASP A 157 9.57 5.35 5.77
CA ASP A 157 10.37 4.18 5.37
C ASP A 157 10.51 3.99 3.85
N THR A 158 9.85 4.82 3.03
CA THR A 158 9.73 4.61 1.57
C THR A 158 9.97 5.87 0.77
N GLN A 159 10.76 5.78 -0.30
CA GLN A 159 10.99 6.88 -1.25
C GLN A 159 10.01 6.90 -2.42
N VAL A 160 9.20 5.85 -2.56
CA VAL A 160 8.26 5.70 -3.67
C VAL A 160 6.90 6.28 -3.30
N CYS A 161 6.43 7.24 -4.09
CA CYS A 161 5.10 7.80 -3.90
C CYS A 161 4.01 6.80 -4.34
N PRO A 162 3.12 6.34 -3.43
CA PRO A 162 2.06 5.38 -3.76
C PRO A 162 1.04 5.92 -4.78
N ARG A 163 1.00 7.24 -4.95
CA ARG A 163 0.08 7.94 -5.86
C ARG A 163 0.67 8.18 -7.24
N CYS A 164 2.00 8.26 -7.34
CA CYS A 164 2.71 8.56 -8.58
C CYS A 164 3.45 7.37 -9.18
N SER A 165 3.51 6.24 -8.47
CA SER A 165 4.08 5.02 -8.96
C SER A 165 3.31 4.51 -10.18
N ARG A 166 4.04 4.21 -11.25
CA ARG A 166 3.46 3.77 -12.52
C ARG A 166 3.24 2.25 -12.44
N SER A 167 2.02 1.81 -12.17
CA SER A 167 1.65 0.39 -12.05
C SER A 167 2.12 -0.48 -13.24
N GLY A 168 2.28 0.09 -14.43
CA GLY A 168 2.81 -0.61 -15.60
C GLY A 168 4.25 -1.13 -15.44
N ARG A 169 5.14 -0.39 -14.76
CA ARG A 169 6.54 -0.83 -14.57
C ARG A 169 6.63 -2.07 -13.67
N VAL A 170 5.77 -2.12 -12.66
CA VAL A 170 5.63 -3.23 -11.71
C VAL A 170 5.17 -4.49 -12.41
N VAL A 171 4.16 -4.36 -13.29
CA VAL A 171 3.65 -5.47 -14.10
C VAL A 171 4.75 -6.05 -15.00
N TRP A 172 5.48 -5.19 -15.72
CA TRP A 172 6.59 -5.65 -16.59
C TRP A 172 7.69 -6.38 -15.81
N ARG A 173 8.02 -5.94 -14.60
CA ARG A 173 8.98 -6.64 -13.75
C ARG A 173 8.46 -7.99 -13.24
N LEU A 174 7.20 -8.06 -12.82
CA LEU A 174 6.56 -9.33 -12.44
C LEU A 174 6.54 -10.31 -13.63
N LEU A 175 6.29 -9.83 -14.85
CA LEU A 175 6.39 -10.63 -16.06
C LEU A 175 7.81 -11.17 -16.29
N GLY A 176 8.84 -10.45 -15.85
CA GLY A 176 10.23 -10.92 -15.85
C GLY A 176 10.42 -12.19 -14.99
N PHE A 177 9.86 -12.22 -13.78
CA PHE A 177 9.85 -13.41 -12.92
C PHE A 177 8.96 -14.53 -13.49
N ALA A 178 7.91 -14.18 -14.23
CA ALA A 178 6.99 -15.13 -14.85
C ALA A 178 7.54 -15.78 -16.15
N LYS A 179 8.57 -15.20 -16.76
CA LYS A 179 9.16 -15.63 -18.05
C LYS A 179 9.54 -17.12 -18.10
N PRO A 180 10.15 -17.73 -17.06
CA PRO A 180 10.47 -19.16 -17.06
C PRO A 180 9.23 -20.07 -17.08
N TYR A 181 8.06 -19.55 -16.70
CA TYR A 181 6.81 -20.28 -16.51
C TYR A 181 5.77 -19.98 -17.60
N THR A 182 6.20 -19.49 -18.76
CA THR A 182 5.31 -19.09 -19.87
C THR A 182 4.42 -20.22 -20.36
N TRP A 183 4.92 -21.44 -20.44
CA TRP A 183 4.12 -22.60 -20.84
C TRP A 183 2.95 -22.85 -19.87
N GLN A 184 3.19 -22.81 -18.57
CA GLN A 184 2.17 -23.02 -17.55
C GLN A 184 1.15 -21.88 -17.52
N ILE A 185 1.59 -20.65 -17.80
CA ILE A 185 0.69 -19.49 -17.93
C ILE A 185 -0.22 -19.65 -19.16
N VAL A 186 0.33 -20.07 -20.30
CA VAL A 186 -0.45 -20.37 -21.51
C VAL A 186 -1.43 -21.51 -21.26
N LEU A 187 -0.98 -22.60 -20.63
CA LEU A 187 -1.84 -23.73 -20.25
C LEU A 187 -2.98 -23.27 -19.33
N SER A 188 -2.69 -22.42 -18.34
CA SER A 188 -3.71 -21.84 -17.46
C SER A 188 -4.71 -20.99 -18.24
N GLY A 189 -4.24 -20.15 -19.18
CA GLY A 189 -5.10 -19.38 -20.07
C GLY A 189 -6.01 -20.24 -20.96
N VAL A 190 -5.48 -21.34 -21.50
CA VAL A 190 -6.27 -22.31 -22.29
C VAL A 190 -7.32 -22.99 -21.42
N LEU A 191 -6.96 -23.44 -20.21
CA LEU A 191 -7.90 -24.03 -19.25
C LEU A 191 -8.99 -23.04 -18.83
N MET A 192 -8.66 -21.75 -18.69
CA MET A 192 -9.65 -20.70 -18.44
C MET A 192 -10.63 -20.56 -19.61
N LEU A 193 -10.13 -20.48 -20.84
CA LEU A 193 -10.98 -20.37 -22.04
C LEU A 193 -11.92 -21.58 -22.18
N LEU A 194 -11.38 -22.79 -22.04
CA LEU A 194 -12.18 -24.02 -22.10
C LEU A 194 -13.20 -24.10 -20.97
N GLY A 195 -12.78 -23.75 -19.74
CA GLY A 195 -13.65 -23.70 -18.57
C GLY A 195 -14.81 -22.73 -18.76
N THR A 196 -14.53 -21.50 -19.24
CA THR A 196 -15.55 -20.50 -19.56
C THR A 196 -16.50 -21.01 -20.65
N ALA A 197 -16.00 -21.63 -21.72
CA ALA A 197 -16.84 -22.16 -22.79
C ALA A 197 -17.82 -23.24 -22.28
N ILE A 198 -17.33 -24.14 -21.42
CA ILE A 198 -18.16 -25.16 -20.77
C ILE A 198 -19.17 -24.55 -19.81
N GLU A 199 -18.78 -23.50 -19.08
CA GLU A 199 -19.66 -22.81 -18.15
C GLU A 199 -20.80 -22.06 -18.86
N LEU A 200 -20.59 -21.61 -20.10
CA LEU A 200 -21.60 -20.98 -20.95
C LEU A 200 -22.58 -21.98 -21.59
N ALA A 201 -22.26 -23.27 -21.66
CA ALA A 201 -23.07 -24.28 -22.33
C ALA A 201 -24.45 -24.56 -21.67
N PRO A 202 -24.60 -24.61 -20.33
CA PRO A 202 -25.83 -25.09 -19.70
C PRO A 202 -27.09 -24.31 -20.07
N PRO A 203 -27.14 -22.96 -20.05
CA PRO A 203 -28.36 -22.24 -20.46
C PRO A 203 -28.76 -22.53 -21.91
N TYR A 204 -27.80 -22.67 -22.82
CA TYR A 204 -28.07 -23.04 -24.21
C TYR A 204 -28.57 -24.49 -24.36
N LEU A 205 -28.00 -25.43 -23.61
CA LEU A 205 -28.52 -26.81 -23.56
C LEU A 205 -29.94 -26.85 -22.97
N THR A 206 -30.22 -26.02 -21.97
CA THR A 206 -31.58 -25.87 -21.42
C THR A 206 -32.55 -25.29 -22.44
N LYS A 207 -32.12 -24.36 -23.32
CA LYS A 207 -32.96 -23.93 -24.47
C LYS A 207 -33.36 -25.12 -25.33
N ILE A 208 -32.38 -25.91 -25.79
CA ILE A 208 -32.65 -27.05 -26.67
C ILE A 208 -33.57 -28.06 -25.99
N LEU A 209 -33.34 -28.33 -24.70
CA LEU A 209 -34.19 -29.19 -23.89
C LEU A 209 -35.65 -28.72 -23.87
N VAL A 210 -35.87 -27.42 -23.67
CA VAL A 210 -37.22 -26.85 -23.63
C VAL A 210 -37.87 -26.91 -25.01
N ASP A 211 -37.19 -26.41 -26.04
CA ASP A 211 -37.77 -26.23 -27.38
C ASP A 211 -37.97 -27.56 -28.13
N SER A 212 -37.06 -28.53 -27.96
CA SER A 212 -37.05 -29.78 -28.76
C SER A 212 -37.65 -30.99 -28.04
N VAL A 213 -37.75 -30.97 -26.70
CA VAL A 213 -38.22 -32.13 -25.91
C VAL A 213 -39.45 -31.80 -25.09
N LEU A 214 -39.39 -30.73 -24.27
CA LEU A 214 -40.46 -30.44 -23.30
C LEU A 214 -41.71 -29.85 -23.95
N VAL A 215 -41.57 -28.93 -24.90
CA VAL A 215 -42.72 -28.33 -25.60
C VAL A 215 -43.40 -29.34 -26.54
N PRO A 216 -42.67 -30.09 -27.39
CA PRO A 216 -43.28 -31.12 -28.25
C PRO A 216 -43.75 -32.37 -27.48
N ARG A 217 -43.25 -32.57 -26.25
CA ARG A 217 -43.50 -33.76 -25.39
C ARG A 217 -43.14 -35.08 -26.07
N GLN A 218 -42.08 -35.08 -26.87
CA GLN A 218 -41.64 -36.22 -27.67
C GLN A 218 -40.14 -36.49 -27.46
N ASN A 219 -39.70 -37.71 -27.83
CA ASN A 219 -38.30 -38.16 -27.84
C ASN A 219 -37.60 -38.24 -26.46
N LEU A 220 -37.97 -39.24 -25.66
CA LEU A 220 -37.28 -39.59 -24.41
C LEU A 220 -35.78 -39.88 -24.60
N HIS A 221 -35.38 -40.40 -25.75
CA HIS A 221 -33.97 -40.59 -26.06
C HIS A 221 -33.22 -39.26 -26.10
N LEU A 222 -33.79 -38.24 -26.76
CA LEU A 222 -33.18 -36.90 -26.84
C LEU A 222 -33.11 -36.25 -25.46
N LEU A 223 -34.12 -36.46 -24.60
CA LEU A 223 -34.09 -36.05 -23.20
C LEU A 223 -32.87 -36.61 -22.46
N VAL A 224 -32.65 -37.92 -22.53
CA VAL A 224 -31.52 -38.60 -21.87
C VAL A 224 -30.18 -38.12 -22.43
N VAL A 225 -30.07 -37.90 -23.75
CA VAL A 225 -28.86 -37.35 -24.37
C VAL A 225 -28.58 -35.93 -23.86
N ILE A 226 -29.56 -35.03 -23.84
CA ILE A 226 -29.32 -33.66 -23.37
C ILE A 226 -28.98 -33.64 -21.87
N LEU A 227 -29.68 -34.43 -21.05
CA LEU A 227 -29.40 -34.53 -19.62
C LEU A 227 -28.01 -35.11 -19.35
N SER A 228 -27.59 -36.14 -20.10
CA SER A 228 -26.24 -36.71 -19.97
C SER A 228 -25.15 -35.72 -20.42
N VAL A 229 -25.37 -34.96 -21.50
CA VAL A 229 -24.45 -33.90 -21.92
C VAL A 229 -24.39 -32.77 -20.89
N LEU A 230 -25.51 -32.40 -20.27
CA LEU A 230 -25.55 -31.38 -19.22
C LEU A 230 -24.83 -31.86 -17.94
N ALA A 231 -25.04 -33.12 -17.55
CA ALA A 231 -24.31 -33.73 -16.43
C ALA A 231 -22.80 -33.81 -16.73
N LEU A 232 -22.42 -34.23 -17.94
CA LEU A 232 -21.03 -34.33 -18.38
C LEU A 232 -20.37 -32.95 -18.44
N SER A 233 -21.05 -31.91 -18.93
CA SER A 233 -20.50 -30.55 -18.97
C SER A 233 -20.27 -30.00 -17.56
N ARG A 234 -21.17 -30.29 -16.60
CA ARG A 234 -20.97 -29.92 -15.20
C ARG A 234 -19.81 -30.66 -14.56
N LEU A 235 -19.69 -31.98 -14.78
CA LEU A 235 -18.55 -32.77 -14.31
C LEU A 235 -17.24 -32.25 -14.89
N LEU A 236 -17.19 -32.01 -16.20
CA LEU A 236 -16.01 -31.50 -16.88
C LEU A 236 -15.64 -30.09 -16.39
N GLY A 237 -16.62 -29.22 -16.17
CA GLY A 237 -16.41 -27.89 -15.59
C GLY A 237 -15.79 -27.95 -14.19
N VAL A 238 -16.24 -28.87 -13.33
CA VAL A 238 -15.65 -29.08 -12.00
C VAL A 238 -14.20 -29.58 -12.12
N VAL A 239 -13.94 -30.57 -12.98
CA VAL A 239 -12.60 -31.11 -13.20
C VAL A 239 -11.64 -30.02 -13.69
N LEU A 240 -12.04 -29.25 -14.70
CA LEU A 240 -11.23 -28.13 -15.22
C LEU A 240 -10.99 -27.05 -14.16
N SER A 241 -12.01 -26.74 -13.34
CA SER A 241 -11.85 -25.77 -12.25
C SER A 241 -10.83 -26.25 -11.20
N ILE A 242 -10.85 -27.53 -10.84
CA ILE A 242 -9.86 -28.13 -9.93
C ILE A 242 -8.45 -28.07 -10.53
N TRP A 243 -8.29 -28.47 -11.80
CA TRP A 243 -6.99 -28.43 -12.48
C TRP A 243 -6.45 -27.01 -12.61
N ARG A 244 -7.29 -26.06 -13.03
CA ARG A 244 -6.96 -24.63 -13.08
C ARG A 244 -6.55 -24.12 -11.70
N GLY A 245 -7.32 -24.43 -10.65
CA GLY A 245 -7.02 -24.01 -9.29
C GLY A 245 -5.68 -24.54 -8.78
N ARG A 246 -5.40 -25.83 -9.02
CA ARG A 246 -4.11 -26.45 -8.68
C ARG A 246 -2.94 -25.82 -9.45
N LEU A 247 -3.12 -25.57 -10.74
CA LEU A 247 -2.09 -24.94 -11.57
C LEU A 247 -1.81 -23.49 -11.12
N SER A 248 -2.87 -22.71 -10.84
CA SER A 248 -2.77 -21.37 -10.29
C SER A 248 -2.06 -21.36 -8.93
N ALA A 249 -2.41 -22.27 -8.02
CA ALA A 249 -1.77 -22.39 -6.71
C ALA A 249 -0.27 -22.74 -6.83
N TRP A 250 0.07 -23.70 -7.70
CA TRP A 250 1.45 -24.08 -7.96
C TRP A 250 2.26 -22.91 -8.56
N LEU A 251 1.71 -22.22 -9.56
CA LEU A 251 2.36 -21.07 -10.20
C LEU A 251 2.57 -19.93 -9.21
N GLY A 252 1.53 -19.55 -8.47
CA GLY A 252 1.60 -18.49 -7.48
C GLY A 252 2.62 -18.81 -6.38
N ALA A 253 2.61 -20.04 -5.86
CA ALA A 253 3.58 -20.47 -4.85
C ALA A 253 5.01 -20.43 -5.38
N ARG A 254 5.25 -20.89 -6.61
CA ARG A 254 6.58 -20.94 -7.22
C ARG A 254 7.15 -19.54 -7.48
N LEU A 255 6.35 -18.64 -8.05
CA LEU A 255 6.76 -17.25 -8.28
C LEU A 255 7.07 -16.52 -6.98
N VAL A 256 6.23 -16.69 -5.96
CA VAL A 256 6.43 -16.05 -4.65
C VAL A 256 7.64 -16.63 -3.94
N PHE A 257 7.90 -17.92 -4.07
CA PHE A 257 9.13 -18.54 -3.58
C PHE A 257 10.37 -17.88 -4.18
N GLU A 258 10.42 -17.67 -5.50
CA GLU A 258 11.55 -17.01 -6.16
C GLU A 258 11.71 -15.55 -5.73
N VAL A 259 10.61 -14.81 -5.63
CA VAL A 259 10.63 -13.42 -5.15
C VAL A 259 11.15 -13.36 -3.72
N ARG A 260 10.68 -14.24 -2.83
CA ARG A 260 11.14 -14.31 -1.44
C ARG A 260 12.61 -14.69 -1.33
N ALA A 261 13.04 -15.70 -2.09
CA ALA A 261 14.43 -16.14 -2.09
C ALA A 261 15.37 -15.03 -2.56
N ARG A 262 15.03 -14.35 -3.67
CA ARG A 262 15.83 -13.24 -4.19
C ARG A 262 15.83 -12.03 -3.27
N LEU A 263 14.70 -11.70 -2.67
CA LEU A 263 14.60 -10.58 -1.73
C LEU A 263 15.38 -10.87 -0.44
N PHE A 264 15.30 -12.09 0.08
CA PHE A 264 16.09 -12.50 1.23
C PHE A 264 17.59 -12.50 0.92
N GLN A 265 18.00 -13.04 -0.23
CA GLN A 265 19.39 -12.99 -0.67
C GLN A 265 19.88 -11.55 -0.77
N HIS A 266 19.12 -10.66 -1.43
CA HIS A 266 19.49 -9.26 -1.59
C HIS A 266 19.65 -8.52 -0.26
N LEU A 267 18.77 -8.78 0.71
CA LEU A 267 18.87 -8.21 2.06
C LEU A 267 20.22 -8.55 2.72
N GLN A 268 20.75 -9.76 2.54
CA GLN A 268 22.05 -10.15 3.13
C GLN A 268 23.23 -9.34 2.61
N TRP A 269 23.10 -8.72 1.43
CA TRP A 269 24.15 -7.89 0.81
C TRP A 269 24.00 -6.40 1.11
N LEU A 270 22.96 -5.98 1.84
CA LEU A 270 22.79 -4.57 2.20
C LEU A 270 23.66 -4.19 3.40
N SER A 271 24.10 -2.92 3.43
CA SER A 271 24.93 -2.34 4.50
C SER A 271 24.19 -2.31 5.84
N LEU A 272 24.93 -2.26 6.96
CA LEU A 272 24.34 -2.04 8.30
C LEU A 272 23.50 -0.76 8.37
N SER A 273 23.92 0.29 7.65
CA SER A 273 23.20 1.58 7.58
C SER A 273 21.76 1.43 7.07
N PHE A 274 21.50 0.46 6.18
CA PHE A 274 20.14 0.15 5.73
C PHE A 274 19.24 -0.29 6.89
N TYR A 275 19.79 -1.08 7.82
CA TYR A 275 19.10 -1.65 8.97
C TYR A 275 18.93 -0.66 10.11
N ASP A 276 19.91 0.22 10.34
CA ASP A 276 19.81 1.27 11.37
C ASP A 276 18.68 2.26 11.06
N LYS A 277 18.41 2.47 9.76
CA LYS A 277 17.37 3.40 9.27
C LYS A 277 15.97 2.78 9.18
N ARG A 278 15.81 1.46 9.37
CA ARG A 278 14.53 0.77 9.16
C ARG A 278 14.25 -0.27 10.23
N HIS A 279 13.07 -0.19 10.83
CA HIS A 279 12.63 -1.20 11.79
C HIS A 279 12.61 -2.60 11.16
N THR A 280 13.22 -3.58 11.83
CA THR A 280 13.24 -4.99 11.40
C THR A 280 11.84 -5.54 11.12
N GLY A 281 10.84 -5.10 11.89
CA GLY A 281 9.44 -5.46 11.66
C GLY A 281 8.88 -5.02 10.31
N ALA A 282 9.31 -3.86 9.80
CA ALA A 282 8.90 -3.37 8.48
C ALA A 282 9.52 -4.24 7.36
N ILE A 283 10.78 -4.64 7.50
CA ILE A 283 11.46 -5.55 6.57
C ILE A 283 10.78 -6.93 6.57
N MET A 284 10.47 -7.46 7.76
CA MET A 284 9.75 -8.73 7.91
C MET A 284 8.36 -8.68 7.28
N SER A 285 7.61 -7.59 7.44
CA SER A 285 6.31 -7.38 6.79
C SER A 285 6.44 -7.38 5.26
N ARG A 286 7.52 -6.81 4.69
CA ARG A 286 7.77 -6.83 3.24
C ARG A 286 7.98 -8.24 2.72
N ILE A 287 8.80 -9.04 3.42
CA ILE A 287 9.05 -10.44 3.06
C ILE A 287 7.78 -11.28 3.19
N THR A 288 6.96 -11.06 4.23
CA THR A 288 5.83 -11.94 4.56
C THR A 288 4.51 -11.47 3.97
N GLN A 289 4.05 -10.29 4.36
CA GLN A 289 2.74 -9.73 4.01
C GLN A 289 2.70 -9.20 2.59
N ASP A 290 3.70 -8.43 2.15
CA ASP A 290 3.67 -7.82 0.81
C ASP A 290 3.86 -8.89 -0.28
N THR A 291 4.75 -9.86 -0.09
CA THR A 291 4.82 -11.04 -1.00
C THR A 291 3.61 -11.96 -0.88
N GLY A 292 2.95 -12.01 0.28
CA GLY A 292 1.67 -12.70 0.45
C GLY A 292 0.56 -12.07 -0.40
N ALA A 293 0.49 -10.74 -0.47
CA ALA A 293 -0.45 -10.04 -1.34
C ALA A 293 -0.17 -10.29 -2.84
N LEU A 294 1.11 -10.50 -3.21
CA LEU A 294 1.49 -10.98 -4.54
C LEU A 294 1.00 -12.41 -4.79
N TYR A 295 1.16 -13.31 -3.82
CA TYR A 295 0.66 -14.68 -3.89
C TYR A 295 -0.85 -14.71 -4.14
N ASP A 296 -1.63 -14.04 -3.29
CA ASP A 296 -3.09 -14.01 -3.39
C ASP A 296 -3.54 -13.54 -4.78
N PHE A 297 -2.88 -12.50 -5.31
CA PHE A 297 -3.20 -11.96 -6.62
C PHE A 297 -2.83 -12.89 -7.78
N LEU A 298 -1.69 -13.59 -7.69
CA LEU A 298 -1.28 -14.53 -8.73
C LEU A 298 -2.16 -15.78 -8.76
N VAL A 299 -2.58 -16.27 -7.59
CA VAL A 299 -3.42 -17.46 -7.48
C VAL A 299 -4.86 -17.15 -7.85
N ASP A 300 -5.47 -16.21 -7.15
CA ASP A 300 -6.91 -15.94 -7.26
C ASP A 300 -7.20 -14.75 -8.18
N GLY A 301 -6.32 -13.74 -8.19
CA GLY A 301 -6.62 -12.45 -8.80
C GLY A 301 -6.60 -12.42 -10.30
N VAL A 302 -5.50 -12.84 -10.88
CA VAL A 302 -5.36 -12.97 -12.34
C VAL A 302 -6.44 -13.91 -12.88
N SER A 303 -6.63 -15.05 -12.21
CA SER A 303 -7.60 -16.08 -12.60
C SER A 303 -9.04 -15.57 -12.56
N SER A 304 -9.44 -14.94 -11.46
CA SER A 304 -10.76 -14.36 -11.30
C SER A 304 -11.01 -13.23 -12.30
N LEU A 305 -10.04 -12.35 -12.51
CA LEU A 305 -10.11 -11.26 -13.47
C LEU A 305 -10.39 -11.75 -14.89
N ILE A 306 -9.56 -12.67 -15.38
CA ILE A 306 -9.63 -13.17 -16.75
C ILE A 306 -10.92 -13.95 -16.95
N VAL A 307 -11.27 -14.88 -16.05
CA VAL A 307 -12.49 -15.70 -16.19
C VAL A 307 -13.74 -14.82 -16.15
N ASN A 308 -13.83 -13.85 -15.25
CA ASN A 308 -15.00 -12.96 -15.19
C ASN A 308 -15.13 -12.07 -16.43
N LEU A 309 -14.01 -11.57 -16.98
CA LEU A 309 -14.03 -10.84 -18.25
C LEU A 309 -14.46 -11.73 -19.42
N LEU A 310 -13.91 -12.94 -19.51
CA LEU A 310 -14.28 -13.92 -20.54
C LEU A 310 -15.75 -14.33 -20.43
N LEU A 311 -16.28 -14.53 -19.22
CA LEU A 311 -17.69 -14.80 -18.99
C LEU A 311 -18.57 -13.63 -19.45
N LEU A 312 -18.27 -12.39 -19.06
CA LEU A 312 -19.06 -11.24 -19.49
C LEU A 312 -19.07 -11.08 -21.01
N ILE A 313 -17.91 -11.20 -21.65
CA ILE A 313 -17.79 -11.13 -23.11
C ILE A 313 -18.56 -12.29 -23.75
N GLY A 314 -18.34 -13.52 -23.28
CA GLY A 314 -18.99 -14.72 -23.81
C GLY A 314 -20.51 -14.69 -23.68
N ILE A 315 -21.04 -14.32 -22.50
CA ILE A 315 -22.49 -14.16 -22.29
C ILE A 315 -23.05 -13.09 -23.23
N THR A 316 -22.38 -11.95 -23.34
CA THR A 316 -22.80 -10.86 -24.22
C THR A 316 -22.88 -11.33 -25.68
N VAL A 317 -21.82 -11.99 -26.17
CA VAL A 317 -21.77 -12.53 -27.54
C VAL A 317 -22.89 -13.55 -27.77
N VAL A 318 -23.11 -14.49 -26.85
CA VAL A 318 -24.16 -15.50 -26.97
C VAL A 318 -25.55 -14.88 -26.97
N LEU A 319 -25.83 -13.91 -26.09
CA LEU A 319 -27.12 -13.23 -26.05
C LEU A 319 -27.42 -12.49 -27.36
N PHE A 320 -26.46 -11.72 -27.88
CA PHE A 320 -26.63 -11.02 -29.16
C PHE A 320 -26.81 -11.97 -30.34
N TRP A 321 -26.09 -13.10 -30.33
CA TRP A 321 -26.23 -14.13 -31.35
C TRP A 321 -27.61 -14.80 -31.32
N MET A 322 -28.19 -15.01 -30.14
CA MET A 322 -29.51 -15.62 -30.00
C MET A 322 -30.65 -14.66 -30.37
N ASN A 323 -30.65 -13.44 -29.84
CA ASN A 323 -31.63 -12.41 -30.19
C ASN A 323 -31.14 -11.02 -29.78
N TRP A 324 -30.71 -10.22 -30.76
CA TRP A 324 -30.15 -8.88 -30.52
C TRP A 324 -31.13 -7.90 -29.87
N LYS A 325 -32.44 -7.99 -30.16
CA LYS A 325 -33.46 -7.09 -29.58
C LYS A 325 -33.63 -7.34 -28.09
N LEU A 326 -33.76 -8.61 -27.71
CA LEU A 326 -33.84 -9.01 -26.30
C LEU A 326 -32.52 -8.76 -25.56
N ALA A 327 -31.37 -8.98 -26.22
CA ALA A 327 -30.07 -8.73 -25.62
C ALA A 327 -29.87 -7.25 -25.29
N ALA A 328 -30.25 -6.34 -26.19
CA ALA A 328 -30.18 -4.90 -25.94
C ALA A 328 -31.05 -4.46 -24.74
N LEU A 329 -32.24 -5.06 -24.59
CA LEU A 329 -33.11 -4.80 -23.43
C LEU A 329 -32.48 -5.27 -22.11
N ILE A 330 -31.84 -6.44 -22.10
CA ILE A 330 -31.13 -6.96 -20.92
C ILE A 330 -29.93 -6.10 -20.54
N LEU A 331 -29.23 -5.57 -21.53
CA LEU A 331 -28.04 -4.78 -21.29
C LEU A 331 -28.37 -3.34 -20.86
N LEU A 332 -29.62 -2.89 -21.00
CA LEU A 332 -30.03 -1.52 -20.66
C LEU A 332 -29.87 -1.19 -19.15
N PRO A 333 -30.24 -2.07 -18.19
CA PRO A 333 -29.93 -1.84 -16.76
C PRO A 333 -28.45 -1.93 -16.40
N THR A 334 -27.63 -2.60 -17.22
CA THR A 334 -26.20 -2.85 -16.93
C THR A 334 -25.39 -1.57 -16.65
N PRO A 335 -25.41 -0.53 -17.51
CA PRO A 335 -24.69 0.71 -17.24
C PRO A 335 -25.14 1.39 -15.94
N VAL A 336 -26.43 1.32 -15.60
CA VAL A 336 -26.95 1.85 -14.33
C VAL A 336 -26.35 1.09 -13.14
N VAL A 337 -26.33 -0.25 -13.20
CA VAL A 337 -25.71 -1.08 -12.17
C VAL A 337 -24.22 -0.76 -12.02
N VAL A 338 -23.48 -0.61 -13.11
CA VAL A 338 -22.05 -0.26 -13.09
C VAL A 338 -21.84 1.12 -12.47
N LEU A 339 -22.61 2.14 -12.86
CA LEU A 339 -22.52 3.50 -12.31
C LEU A 339 -22.82 3.54 -10.81
N VAL A 340 -23.93 2.92 -10.38
CA VAL A 340 -24.32 2.84 -8.96
C VAL A 340 -23.25 2.13 -8.15
N THR A 341 -22.69 1.03 -8.68
CA THR A 341 -21.64 0.28 -8.00
C THR A 341 -20.33 1.08 -7.90
N MET A 342 -19.93 1.78 -8.97
CA MET A 342 -18.74 2.65 -8.95
C MET A 342 -18.90 3.80 -7.96
N TRP A 343 -20.07 4.44 -7.92
CA TRP A 343 -20.38 5.48 -6.94
C TRP A 343 -20.34 4.95 -5.51
N PHE A 344 -20.97 3.79 -5.27
CA PHE A 344 -20.98 3.13 -3.97
C PHE A 344 -19.56 2.81 -3.47
N TRP A 345 -18.71 2.24 -4.32
CA TRP A 345 -17.33 1.91 -3.95
C TRP A 345 -16.49 3.11 -3.56
N ARG A 346 -16.72 4.27 -4.19
CA ARG A 346 -16.04 5.52 -3.79
C ARG A 346 -16.44 5.95 -2.39
N THR A 347 -17.71 5.82 -2.04
CA THR A 347 -18.23 6.18 -0.73
C THR A 347 -17.81 5.16 0.34
N VAL A 348 -17.96 3.86 0.07
CA VAL A 348 -17.72 2.79 1.07
C VAL A 348 -16.24 2.76 1.47
N ARG A 349 -15.33 3.05 0.52
CA ARG A 349 -13.90 3.11 0.78
C ARG A 349 -13.56 4.12 1.89
N ARG A 350 -14.26 5.25 1.96
CA ARG A 350 -14.06 6.26 3.01
C ARG A 350 -14.51 5.73 4.38
N VAL A 351 -15.64 5.04 4.43
CA VAL A 351 -16.19 4.47 5.67
C VAL A 351 -15.28 3.34 6.19
N PHE A 352 -14.86 2.43 5.31
CA PHE A 352 -13.90 1.38 5.68
C PHE A 352 -12.56 1.95 6.11
N HIS A 353 -12.09 3.03 5.49
CA HIS A 353 -10.84 3.65 5.92
C HIS A 353 -10.93 4.18 7.36
N GLN A 354 -12.07 4.78 7.74
CA GLN A 354 -12.31 5.19 9.13
C GLN A 354 -12.40 3.98 10.09
N PHE A 355 -13.05 2.90 9.66
CA PHE A 355 -13.10 1.64 10.43
C PHE A 355 -11.69 1.10 10.70
N TRP A 356 -10.86 0.94 9.66
CA TRP A 356 -9.49 0.45 9.80
C TRP A 356 -8.62 1.37 10.66
N HIS A 357 -8.82 2.69 10.56
CA HIS A 357 -8.11 3.64 11.41
C HIS A 357 -8.50 3.52 12.90
N ARG A 358 -9.80 3.30 13.19
CA ARG A 358 -10.28 3.03 14.55
C ARG A 358 -9.79 1.67 15.07
N TRP A 359 -9.74 0.65 14.20
CA TRP A 359 -9.19 -0.66 14.52
C TRP A 359 -7.71 -0.56 14.92
N SER A 360 -6.90 0.12 14.11
CA SER A 360 -5.48 0.34 14.41
C SER A 360 -5.27 1.06 15.75
N ARG A 361 -6.08 2.09 16.06
CA ARG A 361 -6.02 2.78 17.36
C ARG A 361 -6.37 1.86 18.53
N LEU A 362 -7.39 1.01 18.38
CA LEU A 362 -7.76 0.02 19.39
C LEU A 362 -6.63 -0.99 19.62
N SER A 363 -6.07 -1.53 18.53
CA SER A 363 -4.93 -2.46 18.60
C SER A 363 -3.69 -1.82 19.23
N ALA A 364 -3.43 -0.53 18.93
CA ALA A 364 -2.32 0.21 19.54
C ALA A 364 -2.52 0.39 21.05
N THR A 365 -3.73 0.77 21.50
CA THR A 365 -4.07 0.81 22.92
C THR A 365 -3.83 -0.54 23.57
N LEU A 366 -4.37 -1.62 22.99
CA LEU A 366 -4.21 -2.97 23.53
C LEU A 366 -2.73 -3.38 23.62
N ASN A 367 -1.93 -3.13 22.58
CA ASN A 367 -0.51 -3.44 22.59
C ASN A 367 0.25 -2.64 23.66
N SER A 368 -0.04 -1.34 23.81
CA SER A 368 0.58 -0.49 24.84
C SER A 368 0.22 -0.91 26.26
N THR A 369 -1.05 -1.23 26.51
CA THR A 369 -1.53 -1.62 27.84
C THR A 369 -0.99 -3.00 28.24
N LEU A 370 -0.93 -3.96 27.30
CA LEU A 370 -0.38 -5.29 27.57
C LEU A 370 1.14 -5.27 27.75
N SER A 371 1.86 -4.54 26.89
CA SER A 371 3.32 -4.39 27.04
C SER A 371 3.68 -3.66 28.34
N GLY A 372 2.86 -2.69 28.74
CA GLY A 372 2.99 -1.91 29.96
C GLY A 372 2.23 -2.47 31.17
N ILE A 373 1.79 -3.74 31.15
CA ILE A 373 0.84 -4.26 32.15
C ILE A 373 1.34 -4.12 33.60
N ARG A 374 2.66 -4.25 33.81
CA ARG A 374 3.30 -4.06 35.13
C ARG A 374 3.11 -2.63 35.66
N VAL A 375 3.17 -1.62 34.78
CA VAL A 375 2.96 -0.21 35.15
C VAL A 375 1.50 0.02 35.52
N VAL A 376 0.57 -0.48 34.71
CA VAL A 376 -0.87 -0.37 34.99
C VAL A 376 -1.22 -0.98 36.35
N LYS A 377 -0.65 -2.15 36.65
CA LYS A 377 -0.82 -2.84 37.94
C LYS A 377 -0.16 -2.09 39.11
N ALA A 378 1.05 -1.58 38.92
CA ALA A 378 1.78 -0.83 39.96
C ALA A 378 1.05 0.45 40.39
N PHE A 379 0.36 1.12 39.45
CA PHE A 379 -0.40 2.34 39.72
C PHE A 379 -1.90 2.12 39.96
N ALA A 380 -2.37 0.87 40.01
CA ALA A 380 -3.79 0.50 40.17
C ALA A 380 -4.73 1.23 39.18
N LYS A 381 -4.32 1.32 37.90
CA LYS A 381 -5.02 2.06 36.84
C LYS A 381 -5.90 1.20 35.94
N GLU A 382 -6.25 -0.02 36.36
CA GLU A 382 -7.01 -0.95 35.52
C GLU A 382 -8.37 -0.38 35.09
N GLY A 383 -9.09 0.28 36.01
CA GLY A 383 -10.40 0.87 35.69
C GLY A 383 -10.32 1.93 34.59
N GLU A 384 -9.33 2.83 34.68
CA GLU A 384 -9.10 3.88 33.68
C GLU A 384 -8.73 3.30 32.31
N GLU A 385 -7.88 2.28 32.27
CA GLU A 385 -7.49 1.62 31.03
C GLU A 385 -8.65 0.79 30.42
N ILE A 386 -9.49 0.16 31.24
CA ILE A 386 -10.74 -0.50 30.78
C ILE A 386 -11.67 0.54 30.15
N GLU A 387 -11.88 1.68 30.80
CA GLU A 387 -12.75 2.74 30.26
C GLU A 387 -12.19 3.33 28.96
N ARG A 388 -10.86 3.53 28.90
CA ARG A 388 -10.15 3.96 27.68
C ARG A 388 -10.33 2.98 26.54
N PHE A 389 -10.19 1.67 26.81
CA PHE A 389 -10.47 0.62 25.84
C PHE A 389 -11.93 0.64 25.39
N GLN A 390 -12.89 0.73 26.33
CA GLN A 390 -14.31 0.77 26.02
C GLN A 390 -14.68 1.96 25.13
N ARG A 391 -14.11 3.15 25.36
CA ARG A 391 -14.31 4.32 24.48
C ARG A 391 -13.83 4.03 23.06
N ARG A 392 -12.61 3.50 22.90
CA ARG A 392 -12.06 3.14 21.57
C ARG A 392 -12.84 2.03 20.89
N ASN A 393 -13.30 1.04 21.67
CA ASN A 393 -14.11 -0.05 21.16
C ASN A 393 -15.49 0.44 20.71
N ARG A 394 -16.10 1.41 21.41
CA ARG A 394 -17.35 2.06 21.00
C ARG A 394 -17.18 2.84 19.70
N ASP A 395 -16.09 3.59 19.56
CA ASP A 395 -15.76 4.28 18.29
C ASP A 395 -15.67 3.27 17.15
N LEU A 396 -14.94 2.17 17.35
CA LEU A 396 -14.81 1.10 16.37
C LEU A 396 -16.17 0.48 16.01
N MET A 397 -16.97 0.13 17.02
CA MET A 397 -18.31 -0.42 16.87
C MET A 397 -19.20 0.50 16.02
N GLN A 398 -19.22 1.81 16.30
CA GLN A 398 -20.02 2.77 15.54
C GLN A 398 -19.58 2.86 14.07
N SER A 399 -18.28 2.88 13.79
CA SER A 399 -17.80 2.86 12.41
C SER A 399 -18.07 1.54 11.70
N GLY A 400 -17.94 0.42 12.40
CA GLY A 400 -18.26 -0.90 11.87
C GLY A 400 -19.74 -0.98 11.50
N MET A 401 -20.61 -0.54 12.41
CA MET A 401 -22.06 -0.49 12.17
C MET A 401 -22.41 0.40 10.98
N GLN A 402 -21.80 1.58 10.84
CA GLN A 402 -22.01 2.44 9.66
C GLN A 402 -21.58 1.75 8.35
N ALA A 403 -20.43 1.05 8.36
CA ALA A 403 -19.97 0.32 7.18
C ALA A 403 -20.94 -0.83 6.82
N GLU A 404 -21.37 -1.59 7.81
CA GLU A 404 -22.29 -2.72 7.63
C GLU A 404 -23.69 -2.27 7.22
N MET A 405 -24.25 -1.20 7.80
CA MET A 405 -25.54 -0.63 7.37
C MET A 405 -25.51 -0.20 5.90
N MET A 406 -24.36 0.33 5.45
CA MET A 406 -24.15 0.73 4.06
C MET A 406 -24.15 -0.49 3.12
N TRP A 407 -23.48 -1.59 3.51
CA TRP A 407 -23.54 -2.87 2.78
C TRP A 407 -24.93 -3.49 2.78
N ALA A 408 -25.59 -3.51 3.94
CA ALA A 408 -26.92 -4.07 4.14
C ALA A 408 -27.98 -3.36 3.29
N THR A 409 -27.77 -2.09 2.95
CA THR A 409 -28.65 -1.33 2.05
C THR A 409 -28.29 -1.56 0.58
N PHE A 410 -26.99 -1.65 0.26
CA PHE A 410 -26.52 -1.73 -1.12
C PHE A 410 -26.86 -3.03 -1.84
N PHE A 411 -26.64 -4.19 -1.20
CA PHE A 411 -26.91 -5.48 -1.84
C PHE A 411 -28.40 -5.66 -2.21
N PRO A 412 -29.37 -5.33 -1.33
CA PRO A 412 -30.78 -5.35 -1.71
C PRO A 412 -31.12 -4.39 -2.85
N MET A 413 -30.58 -3.16 -2.84
CA MET A 413 -30.81 -2.19 -3.93
C MET A 413 -30.23 -2.68 -5.26
N LEU A 414 -29.04 -3.29 -5.23
CA LEU A 414 -28.42 -3.90 -6.40
C LEU A 414 -29.23 -5.11 -6.87
N ASN A 415 -29.71 -5.97 -5.97
CA ASN A 415 -30.58 -7.08 -6.31
C ASN A 415 -31.89 -6.60 -6.96
N LEU A 416 -32.49 -5.52 -6.46
CA LEU A 416 -33.68 -4.89 -7.07
C LEU A 416 -33.38 -4.44 -8.51
N LEU A 417 -32.25 -3.76 -8.75
CA LEU A 417 -31.79 -3.38 -10.09
C LEU A 417 -31.60 -4.59 -11.01
N THR A 418 -31.00 -5.67 -10.52
CA THR A 418 -30.86 -6.90 -11.32
C THR A 418 -32.20 -7.58 -11.60
N SER A 419 -33.12 -7.51 -10.64
CA SER A 419 -34.48 -8.07 -10.75
C SER A 419 -35.33 -7.32 -11.78
N LEU A 420 -35.10 -6.01 -11.96
CA LEU A 420 -35.66 -5.25 -13.08
C LEU A 420 -35.23 -5.83 -14.43
N GLY A 421 -33.97 -6.29 -14.56
CA GLY A 421 -33.50 -7.00 -15.75
C GLY A 421 -34.30 -8.27 -16.02
N PHE A 422 -34.52 -9.11 -14.99
CA PHE A 422 -35.39 -10.28 -15.10
C PHE A 422 -36.82 -9.91 -15.50
N PHE A 423 -37.37 -8.84 -14.90
CA PHE A 423 -38.72 -8.36 -15.19
C PHE A 423 -38.85 -7.89 -16.64
N LEU A 424 -37.88 -7.14 -17.17
CA LEU A 424 -37.86 -6.71 -18.57
C LEU A 424 -37.84 -7.91 -19.53
N VAL A 425 -37.07 -8.95 -19.22
CA VAL A 425 -37.05 -10.19 -20.02
C VAL A 425 -38.38 -10.90 -19.99
N TRP A 426 -39.01 -11.02 -18.82
CA TRP A 426 -40.35 -11.60 -18.72
C TRP A 426 -41.40 -10.78 -19.48
N ALA A 427 -41.38 -9.46 -19.36
CA ALA A 427 -42.35 -8.57 -20.00
C ALA A 427 -42.22 -8.62 -21.53
N PHE A 428 -41.04 -8.31 -22.07
CA PHE A 428 -40.84 -8.21 -23.53
C PHE A 428 -40.58 -9.56 -24.19
N GLY A 429 -39.80 -10.42 -23.54
CA GLY A 429 -39.52 -11.77 -24.03
C GLY A 429 -40.72 -12.70 -23.89
N GLY A 430 -41.45 -12.64 -22.78
CA GLY A 430 -42.71 -13.36 -22.62
C GLY A 430 -43.77 -12.90 -23.62
N TYR A 431 -43.90 -11.59 -23.86
CA TYR A 431 -44.77 -11.05 -24.91
C TYR A 431 -44.37 -11.57 -26.31
N GLY A 432 -43.06 -11.62 -26.61
CA GLY A 432 -42.55 -12.20 -27.85
C GLY A 432 -42.85 -13.69 -28.00
N VAL A 433 -42.84 -14.45 -26.89
CA VAL A 433 -43.24 -15.86 -26.89
C VAL A 433 -44.74 -16.03 -27.16
N VAL A 434 -45.59 -15.21 -26.55
CA VAL A 434 -47.05 -15.24 -26.79
C VAL A 434 -47.38 -14.93 -28.25
N LYS A 435 -46.63 -14.02 -28.88
CA LYS A 435 -46.77 -13.73 -30.32
C LYS A 435 -46.16 -14.77 -31.26
N GLY A 436 -45.41 -15.75 -30.73
CA GLY A 436 -44.67 -16.72 -31.54
C GLY A 436 -43.42 -16.14 -32.23
N GLU A 437 -42.99 -14.93 -31.88
CA GLU A 437 -41.75 -14.32 -32.42
C GLU A 437 -40.48 -14.90 -31.77
N VAL A 438 -40.62 -15.46 -30.55
CA VAL A 438 -39.52 -16.01 -29.76
C VAL A 438 -39.93 -17.38 -29.21
N GLN A 439 -39.02 -18.36 -29.25
CA GLN A 439 -39.27 -19.69 -28.66
C GLN A 439 -39.15 -19.65 -27.13
N LEU A 440 -39.93 -20.47 -26.43
CA LEU A 440 -39.94 -20.52 -24.96
C LEU A 440 -38.55 -20.87 -24.39
N GLY A 441 -37.82 -21.80 -24.99
CA GLY A 441 -36.48 -22.17 -24.57
C GLY A 441 -35.48 -21.02 -24.74
N THR A 442 -35.67 -20.16 -25.75
CA THR A 442 -34.86 -18.94 -25.90
C THR A 442 -35.06 -18.02 -24.70
N LEU A 443 -36.31 -17.82 -24.28
CA LEU A 443 -36.61 -17.03 -23.07
C LEU A 443 -35.96 -17.62 -21.82
N VAL A 444 -36.07 -18.94 -21.62
CA VAL A 444 -35.47 -19.64 -20.47
C VAL A 444 -33.95 -19.50 -20.46
N ALA A 445 -33.28 -19.66 -21.61
CA ALA A 445 -31.84 -19.46 -21.71
C ALA A 445 -31.43 -18.01 -21.43
N PHE A 446 -32.20 -17.03 -21.89
CA PHE A 446 -31.96 -15.61 -21.59
C PHE A 446 -32.00 -15.35 -20.08
N LEU A 447 -32.99 -15.89 -19.37
CA LEU A 447 -33.07 -15.78 -17.90
C LEU A 447 -31.86 -16.46 -17.21
N GLY A 448 -31.42 -17.62 -17.72
CA GLY A 448 -30.23 -18.32 -17.23
C GLY A 448 -28.94 -17.50 -17.41
N TYR A 449 -28.71 -16.97 -18.61
CA TYR A 449 -27.56 -16.11 -18.89
C TYR A 449 -27.59 -14.80 -18.10
N LEU A 450 -28.77 -14.23 -17.87
CA LEU A 450 -28.93 -13.01 -17.09
C LEU A 450 -28.53 -13.24 -15.62
N GLY A 451 -28.89 -14.38 -15.03
CA GLY A 451 -28.41 -14.78 -13.71
C GLY A 451 -26.88 -14.95 -13.65
N MET A 452 -26.27 -15.50 -14.70
CA MET A 452 -24.83 -15.66 -14.81
C MET A 452 -24.07 -14.35 -15.05
N PHE A 453 -24.70 -13.35 -15.67
CA PHE A 453 -24.05 -12.09 -16.05
C PHE A 453 -23.72 -11.19 -14.86
N TYR A 454 -24.61 -11.14 -13.86
CA TYR A 454 -24.45 -10.20 -12.74
C TYR A 454 -23.37 -10.59 -11.75
N GLY A 455 -23.08 -11.88 -11.56
CA GLY A 455 -22.02 -12.34 -10.66
C GLY A 455 -20.63 -11.77 -11.04
N PRO A 456 -20.15 -12.02 -12.27
CA PRO A 456 -18.90 -11.47 -12.78
C PRO A 456 -18.82 -9.94 -12.72
N LEU A 457 -19.94 -9.26 -13.01
CA LEU A 457 -20.02 -7.80 -12.95
C LEU A 457 -19.72 -7.28 -11.53
N GLN A 458 -20.29 -7.92 -10.49
CA GLN A 458 -20.01 -7.57 -9.10
C GLN A 458 -18.54 -7.81 -8.74
N ILE A 459 -17.94 -8.91 -9.18
CA ILE A 459 -16.54 -9.24 -8.88
C ILE A 459 -15.59 -8.22 -9.52
N LEU A 460 -15.82 -7.83 -10.78
CA LEU A 460 -14.99 -6.83 -11.46
C LEU A 460 -14.99 -5.47 -10.77
N THR A 461 -16.04 -5.13 -10.01
CA THR A 461 -16.05 -3.87 -9.25
C THR A 461 -15.10 -3.90 -8.05
N ARG A 462 -14.87 -5.08 -7.46
CA ARG A 462 -13.95 -5.30 -6.31
C ARG A 462 -12.49 -5.34 -6.74
N VAL A 463 -12.24 -5.79 -7.96
CA VAL A 463 -10.90 -5.98 -8.54
C VAL A 463 -10.01 -4.75 -8.40
N SER A 464 -10.55 -3.54 -8.57
CA SER A 464 -9.77 -2.31 -8.49
C SER A 464 -9.03 -2.14 -7.15
N GLN A 465 -9.68 -2.51 -6.04
CA GLN A 465 -9.08 -2.44 -4.70
C GLN A 465 -7.96 -3.45 -4.54
N TRP A 466 -8.21 -4.65 -5.00
CA TRP A 466 -7.25 -5.73 -4.89
C TRP A 466 -6.01 -5.48 -5.75
N LEU A 467 -6.20 -5.05 -7.00
CA LEU A 467 -5.11 -4.60 -7.87
C LEU A 467 -4.29 -3.51 -7.22
N THR A 468 -4.94 -2.50 -6.64
CA THR A 468 -4.23 -1.40 -5.95
C THR A 468 -3.40 -1.92 -4.79
N ARG A 469 -3.96 -2.82 -3.96
CA ARG A 469 -3.24 -3.43 -2.82
C ARG A 469 -2.03 -4.21 -3.30
N THR A 470 -2.19 -5.04 -4.32
CA THR A 470 -1.10 -5.86 -4.84
C THR A 470 -0.01 -5.02 -5.51
N PHE A 471 -0.37 -4.02 -6.32
CA PHE A 471 0.63 -3.13 -6.92
C PHE A 471 1.41 -2.36 -5.87
N THR A 472 0.73 -1.86 -4.83
CA THR A 472 1.42 -1.19 -3.72
C THR A 472 2.37 -2.13 -3.00
N ALA A 473 1.97 -3.38 -2.74
CA ALA A 473 2.83 -4.39 -2.11
C ALA A 473 4.03 -4.75 -2.99
N ALA A 474 3.80 -4.96 -4.29
CA ALA A 474 4.82 -5.28 -5.27
C ALA A 474 5.86 -4.15 -5.42
N GLU A 475 5.43 -2.89 -5.40
CA GLU A 475 6.33 -1.73 -5.43
C GLU A 475 7.29 -1.72 -4.26
N ARG A 476 6.79 -1.99 -3.06
CA ARG A 476 7.60 -2.01 -1.85
C ARG A 476 8.58 -3.20 -1.82
N VAL A 477 8.19 -4.34 -2.38
CA VAL A 477 9.08 -5.49 -2.60
C VAL A 477 10.21 -5.11 -3.58
N PHE A 478 9.87 -4.47 -4.71
CA PHE A 478 10.85 -4.05 -5.70
C PHE A 478 11.72 -2.88 -5.23
N GLU A 479 11.22 -2.01 -4.35
CA GLU A 479 12.02 -0.95 -3.74
C GLU A 479 13.20 -1.53 -2.96
N ILE A 480 12.99 -2.63 -2.20
CA ILE A 480 14.08 -3.31 -1.49
C ILE A 480 15.05 -3.95 -2.49
N LEU A 481 14.53 -4.67 -3.49
CA LEU A 481 15.35 -5.32 -4.53
C LEU A 481 16.16 -4.34 -5.38
N ASP A 482 15.69 -3.11 -5.55
CA ASP A 482 16.37 -2.06 -6.29
C ASP A 482 17.32 -1.22 -5.42
N THR A 483 17.28 -1.40 -4.09
CA THR A 483 18.18 -0.68 -3.18
C THR A 483 19.62 -1.14 -3.45
N GLN A 484 20.49 -0.22 -3.83
CA GLN A 484 21.90 -0.53 -4.02
C GLN A 484 22.62 -0.63 -2.67
N PRO A 485 23.54 -1.58 -2.48
CA PRO A 485 24.44 -1.58 -1.33
C PRO A 485 25.30 -0.31 -1.30
N ASP A 486 25.40 0.32 -0.13
CA ASP A 486 26.24 1.51 0.07
C ASP A 486 27.74 1.17 0.00
N VAL A 487 28.09 -0.07 0.39
CA VAL A 487 29.45 -0.61 0.32
C VAL A 487 29.52 -1.47 -0.93
N LYS A 488 30.31 -1.05 -1.91
CA LYS A 488 30.61 -1.80 -3.12
C LYS A 488 32.05 -2.29 -3.05
N ASP A 489 32.28 -3.50 -3.52
CA ASP A 489 33.64 -3.97 -3.76
C ASP A 489 34.31 -3.07 -4.82
N ALA A 490 35.62 -2.84 -4.67
CA ALA A 490 36.41 -2.17 -5.69
C ALA A 490 36.36 -2.96 -7.02
N GLU A 491 36.50 -2.29 -8.16
CA GLU A 491 36.41 -2.94 -9.49
C GLU A 491 37.44 -4.08 -9.67
N ASP A 492 38.51 -4.03 -8.90
CA ASP A 492 39.67 -4.89 -8.85
C ASP A 492 39.75 -5.75 -7.56
N ALA A 493 38.63 -5.88 -6.84
CA ALA A 493 38.55 -6.74 -5.67
C ALA A 493 38.77 -8.22 -6.03
N ILE A 494 39.70 -8.86 -5.31
CA ILE A 494 40.05 -10.27 -5.45
C ILE A 494 39.09 -11.09 -4.58
N PRO A 495 38.50 -12.19 -5.08
CA PRO A 495 37.62 -13.03 -4.25
C PRO A 495 38.38 -13.59 -3.04
N LEU A 496 37.77 -13.48 -1.87
CA LEU A 496 38.29 -14.08 -0.64
C LEU A 496 38.34 -15.62 -0.79
N PRO A 497 39.42 -16.27 -0.30
CA PRO A 497 39.69 -17.70 -0.49
C PRO A 497 38.69 -18.64 0.19
#